data_AF-A0A0K9GTP1-F1
#
_entry.id   AF-A0A0K9GTP1-F1
#
_cell.length_a   1.000
_cell.length_b   1.000
_cell.length_c   1.000
_cell.angle_alpha   90.00
_cell.angle_beta   90.00
_cell.angle_gamma   90.00
#
_symmetry.space_group_name_H-M   'P 1'
#
loop_
_entity.id
_entity.type
_entity.pdbx_description
1 polymer ?
#
loop_
_entity_poly.entity_id
_entity_poly.type
_entity_poly.pdbx_seq_one_letter_code
_entity_poly.pdbx_strand_id
1 'polypeptide(L)' 'MHYPTVLLSNTNEMHIVKDEQTCICGEKYNYFSTFTRSDLRKIKFKKLDEVDCPLCKVLFKNDYQV' A
#
# COMPACT_ATOMS: atom_id res chain seq x y z
N MET A 1 -8.34 -12.74 1.20
CA MET A 1 -7.73 -12.25 -0.06
C MET A 1 -6.37 -11.63 0.26
N HIS A 2 -5.44 -11.59 -0.70
CA HIS A 2 -4.16 -10.90 -0.54
C HIS A 2 -4.19 -9.61 -1.35
N TYR A 3 -3.62 -8.55 -0.79
CA TYR A 3 -3.62 -7.21 -1.38
C TYR A 3 -2.18 -6.75 -1.61
N PRO A 4 -1.94 -5.96 -2.66
CA PRO A 4 -0.63 -5.38 -2.88
C PRO A 4 -0.34 -4.40 -1.74
N THR A 5 0.78 -4.61 -1.06
CA THR A 5 1.20 -3.81 0.10
C THR A 5 2.65 -3.40 -0.03
N VAL A 6 3.01 -2.29 0.61
CA VAL A 6 4.38 -1.77 0.63
C VAL A 6 4.72 -1.34 2.05
N LEU A 7 5.93 -1.71 2.50
CA LEU A 7 6.48 -1.19 3.75
C LEU A 7 7.09 0.18 3.46
N LEU A 8 6.52 1.22 4.06
CA LEU A 8 7.01 2.57 3.92
C LEU A 8 8.07 2.87 4.99
N SER A 9 9.25 3.31 4.58
CA SER A 9 10.35 3.59 5.52
C SER A 9 10.14 4.85 6.37
N ASN A 10 9.29 5.79 5.94
CA ASN A 10 8.99 7.02 6.68
C ASN A 10 8.09 6.75 7.89
N THR A 11 7.06 5.92 7.75
CA THR A 11 6.16 5.55 8.86
C THR A 11 6.55 4.24 9.53
N ASN A 12 7.40 3.43 8.88
CA ASN A 12 7.69 2.05 9.26
C ASN A 12 6.43 1.18 9.38
N GLU A 13 5.41 1.48 8.58
CA GLU A 13 4.15 0.76 8.56
C GLU A 13 3.92 0.11 7.20
N MET A 14 3.13 -0.96 7.21
CA MET A 14 2.66 -1.61 5.99
C MET A 14 1.39 -0.92 5.47
N HIS A 15 1.47 -0.44 4.23
CA HIS A 15 0.39 0.26 3.54
C HIS A 15 -0.14 -0.57 2.38
N ILE A 16 -1.40 -0.36 2.01
CA ILE A 16 -2.01 -0.99 0.82
C ILE A 16 -1.76 -0.08 -0.38
N VAL A 17 -1.17 -0.65 -1.43
CA VAL A 17 -0.89 0.05 -2.69
C VAL A 17 -2.20 0.25 -3.44
N LYS A 18 -2.44 1.48 -3.91
CA LYS A 18 -3.60 1.85 -4.72
C LYS A 18 -3.23 1.92 -6.20
N ASP A 19 -2.14 2.59 -6.52
CA ASP A 19 -1.63 2.79 -7.88
C ASP A 19 -0.09 2.75 -7.89
N GLU A 20 0.54 3.13 -9.00
CA GLU A 20 2.01 3.08 -9.18
C GLU A 20 2.82 4.01 -8.26
N GLN A 21 2.18 4.99 -7.63
CA GLN A 21 2.84 6.01 -6.80
C GLN A 21 2.28 6.07 -5.38
N THR A 22 0.99 5.78 -5.21
CA THR A 22 0.26 6.05 -3.98
C THR A 22 -0.33 4.81 -3.32
N CYS A 23 -0.43 4.89 -2.00
CA CYS A 23 -1.19 3.98 -1.15
C CYS A 23 -2.64 4.46 -1.01
N ILE A 24 -3.53 3.57 -0.56
CA ILE A 24 -4.95 3.89 -0.37
C ILE A 24 -5.15 5.06 0.61
N CYS A 25 -4.29 5.16 1.63
CA CYS A 25 -4.28 6.26 2.59
C CYS A 25 -3.79 7.62 2.02
N GLY A 26 -3.27 7.65 0.79
CA GLY A 26 -2.71 8.84 0.16
C GLY A 26 -1.20 9.00 0.31
N GLU A 27 -0.53 8.17 1.12
CA GLU A 27 0.93 8.17 1.23
C GLU A 27 1.59 7.80 -0.10
N LYS A 28 2.68 8.49 -0.45
CA LYS A 28 3.47 8.18 -1.64
C LYS A 28 4.58 7.18 -1.29
N TYR A 29 4.56 6.03 -1.97
CA TYR A 29 5.62 5.02 -1.85
C TYR A 29 6.62 5.07 -3.00
N ASN A 30 6.23 5.66 -4.14
CA ASN A 30 7.15 6.01 -5.20
C ASN A 30 7.06 7.51 -5.51
N TYR A 31 8.19 8.21 -5.31
CA TYR A 31 8.31 9.65 -5.57
C TYR A 31 8.81 9.96 -6.99
N PHE A 32 9.31 8.95 -7.69
CA PHE A 32 9.82 9.12 -9.05
C PHE A 32 8.68 8.96 -10.05
N SER A 33 8.75 9.73 -11.14
CA SER A 33 7.81 9.63 -12.27
C SER A 33 7.94 8.32 -13.03
N THR A 34 9.03 7.58 -12.82
CA THR A 34 9.28 6.28 -13.43
C THR A 34 9.11 5.18 -12.40
N PHE A 35 8.25 4.22 -12.72
CA PHE A 35 8.04 3.02 -11.93
C PHE A 35 8.93 1.89 -12.45
N THR A 36 9.92 1.47 -11.65
CA THR A 36 10.91 0.47 -12.09
C THR A 36 10.60 -0.93 -11.58
N ARG A 37 11.26 -1.95 -12.16
CA ARG A 37 11.20 -3.32 -11.64
C ARG A 37 11.67 -3.44 -10.18
N SER A 38 12.54 -2.55 -9.73
CA SER A 38 12.99 -2.51 -8.33
C SER A 38 11.87 -2.06 -7.40
N ASP A 39 11.00 -1.17 -7.85
CA ASP A 39 9.85 -0.70 -7.06
C ASP A 39 8.76 -1.77 -6.97
N LEU A 40 8.51 -2.50 -8.07
CA LEU A 40 7.65 -3.69 -8.06
C LEU A 40 8.10 -4.74 -7.02
N ARG A 41 9.40 -4.92 -6.82
CA ARG A 41 9.93 -5.89 -5.84
C ARG A 41 9.63 -5.50 -4.38
N LYS A 42 9.41 -4.21 -4.10
CA LYS A 42 9.02 -3.70 -2.79
C LYS A 42 7.55 -4.03 -2.48
N ILE A 43 6.73 -4.19 -3.51
CA ILE A 43 5.33 -4.57 -3.36
C ILE A 43 5.24 -6.05 -2.99
N LYS A 44 4.56 -6.36 -1.89
CA LYS A 44 4.28 -7.71 -1.40
C LYS A 44 2.78 -7.92 -1.33
N PHE A 45 2.32 -9.12 -1.68
CA PHE A 45 0.92 -9.49 -1.53
C PHE A 45 0.70 -10.09 -0.15
N LYS A 46 -0.06 -9.40 0.70
CA LYS A 46 -0.29 -9.77 2.10
C LYS A 46 -1.76 -9.67 2.49
N LYS A 47 -2.14 -10.30 3.59
CA LYS A 47 -3.51 -10.24 4.10
C LYS A 47 -3.78 -8.89 4.77
N LEU A 48 -5.05 -8.50 4.85
CA LEU A 48 -5.46 -7.24 5.50
C LEU A 48 -5.03 -7.19 6.98
N ASP A 49 -4.98 -8.34 7.66
CA ASP A 49 -4.53 -8.44 9.05
C ASP A 49 -3.07 -8.03 9.24
N GLU A 50 -2.25 -8.17 8.19
CA GLU A 50 -0.82 -7.79 8.17
C GLU A 50 -0.57 -6.33 7.78
N VAL A 51 -1.63 -5.55 7.50
CA VAL A 51 -1.50 -4.12 7.16
C VAL A 51 -1.43 -3.32 8.45
N ASP A 52 -0.35 -2.61 8.72
CA ASP A 52 -0.19 -1.85 9.97
C ASP A 52 -0.82 -0.45 9.89
N CYS A 53 -0.96 0.12 8.68
CA CYS A 53 -1.54 1.45 8.52
C CYS A 53 -3.04 1.46 8.88
N PRO A 54 -3.46 2.21 9.92
CA PRO A 54 -4.86 2.25 10.35
C PRO A 54 -5.77 2.90 9.30
N LEU A 55 -5.29 3.92 8.59
CA LEU A 55 -6.02 4.58 7.52
C LEU A 55 -6.27 3.64 6.34
N CYS A 56 -5.26 2.87 5.92
CA CYS A 56 -5.43 1.85 4.89
C CYS A 56 -6.49 0.82 5.30
N LYS A 57 -6.47 0.34 6.54
CA LYS A 57 -7.47 -0.62 7.06
C LYS A 57 -8.90 -0.07 7.03
N VAL A 58 -9.09 1.20 7.37
CA VAL A 58 -10.42 1.84 7.38
C VAL A 58 -10.91 2.11 5.96
N LEU A 59 -10.09 2.75 5.13
CA LEU A 59 -10.48 3.09 3.74
C LEU A 59 -10.75 1.84 2.91
N PHE A 60 -9.92 0.80 3.05
CA PHE A 60 -10.13 -0.46 2.35
C PHE A 60 -11.48 -1.12 2.70
N LYS A 61 -11.93 -1.00 3.95
CA LYS A 61 -13.25 -1.52 4.36
C LYS A 61 -14.41 -0.68 3.79
N ASN A 62 -14.21 0.62 3.60
CA ASN A 62 -15.25 1.51 3.06
C ASN A 62 -15.39 1.39 1.53
N ASP A 63 -14.28 1.23 0.79
CA ASP A 63 -14.31 1.13 -0.68
C ASP A 63 -14.81 -0.25 -1.19
N TYR A 64 -14.78 -1.29 -0.35
CA TYR A 64 -15.18 -2.66 -0.71
C TYR A 64 -16.40 -3.19 0.06
N GLN A 65 -17.19 -2.33 0.70
CA GLN A 65 -18.55 -2.68 1.13
C GLN A 65 -19.51 -2.57 -0.07
N VAL A 66 -19.47 -3.57 -0.95
CA VAL A 66 -20.52 -3.82 -1.96
C VAL A 66 -20.94 -5.27 -1.91
#